data_AF-A0AAW0LZT3-F1
#
_entry.id   AF-A0AAW0LZT3-F1
#
_cell.length_a   1.000
_cell.length_b   1.000
_cell.length_c   1.000
_cell.angle_alpha   90.00
_cell.angle_beta   90.00
_cell.angle_gamma   90.00
#
_symmetry.space_group_name_H-M   'P 1'
#
loop_
_entity.id
_entity.type
_entity.pdbx_description
1 polymer ?
#
loop_
_entity_poly.entity_id
_entity_poly.type
_entity_poly.pdbx_seq_one_letter_code
_entity_poly.pdbx_strand_id
1 'polypeptide(L)'
;CLKFIVGIIIFSNVYNIIMQIDNSNSKPLIITGNSLGGSVATLYTLSLLEKFNFTTTKRPLCITFGSPLIGDERLQEAISNYPAWNSCFLHVVSDQDPVPRVLINNGYKPFGTFLSCSELGCSCFEDPQTILELLMAAYSGSPENQDPNKVFESYGTFVEHLNRKALYKDTTDHESLIDWTTPPLRAGIITQLAAIGLVQSQQSQKIDINSVIAKIERQEKTMAILKEQAFDPTKRLNEIKVHMAYLEQYKKLSKDKRIGYYDRYKIGSNKSDIDLEKHKKTLTCYWEYMVDQAEKRPQTEGASLRTRSLFGGTNYRRMIEPLDIADYYKAGKQDYINKGRRKHYIKLEQMLKETVRPSSGPNQMKKQNVAASLTEDSCFWAHVEEALISCKLLSSGGSSVEQKDSAKKELIEFEKYVFDLMKNYAVSSEIFLPQSSFMKWWGEYRQITGASYSSSLTNLLKNDNNYVAYANGSLEFPLNFV
;
A
#
# COMPACT_ATOMS: atom_id res chain seq x y z
N CYS A 1 20.07 30.59 10.08
CA CYS A 1 21.08 29.66 10.65
C CYS A 1 20.83 29.30 12.11
N LEU A 2 20.71 30.23 13.07
CA LEU A 2 20.54 29.89 14.50
C LEU A 2 19.30 29.02 14.82
N LYS A 3 18.15 29.25 14.15
CA LYS A 3 16.91 28.45 14.35
C LYS A 3 17.00 26.99 13.83
N PHE A 4 17.86 26.73 12.84
CA PHE A 4 18.06 25.39 12.28
C PHE A 4 19.09 24.60 13.11
N ILE A 5 20.06 25.30 13.71
CA ILE A 5 21.11 24.74 14.55
C ILE A 5 20.55 24.27 15.91
N VAL A 6 19.61 25.00 16.52
CA VAL A 6 18.96 24.58 17.79
C VAL A 6 18.11 23.32 17.58
N GLY A 7 17.42 23.18 16.44
CA GLY A 7 16.75 21.93 16.07
C GLY A 7 17.74 20.76 15.99
N ILE A 8 18.78 20.88 15.18
CA ILE A 8 19.78 19.81 14.97
C ILE A 8 20.47 19.37 16.28
N ILE A 9 20.74 20.28 17.21
CA ILE A 9 21.39 19.95 18.50
C ILE A 9 20.44 19.16 19.42
N ILE A 10 19.13 19.45 19.41
CA ILE A 10 18.13 18.68 20.18
C ILE A 10 18.01 17.26 19.62
N PHE A 11 17.98 17.09 18.29
CA PHE A 11 17.82 15.77 17.66
C PHE A 11 19.02 14.83 17.88
N SER A 12 20.26 15.35 17.94
CA SER A 12 21.47 14.53 18.16
C SER A 12 21.54 13.90 19.55
N ASN A 13 21.06 14.60 20.60
CA ASN A 13 21.08 14.07 21.97
C ASN A 13 19.94 13.06 22.23
N VAL A 14 18.83 13.20 21.51
CA VAL A 14 17.66 12.33 21.64
C VAL A 14 17.89 10.96 20.98
N TYR A 15 18.80 10.84 20.01
CA TYR A 15 19.17 9.56 19.40
C TYR A 15 19.70 8.53 20.41
N ASN A 16 20.44 8.98 21.43
CA ASN A 16 20.92 8.12 22.53
C ASN A 16 19.78 7.66 23.46
N ILE A 17 18.74 8.48 23.64
CA ILE A 17 17.55 8.14 24.43
C ILE A 17 16.68 7.11 23.68
N ILE A 18 16.61 7.21 22.33
CA ILE A 18 15.89 6.27 21.47
C ILE A 18 16.42 4.83 21.61
N MET A 19 17.73 4.62 21.64
CA MET A 19 18.35 3.31 21.86
C MET A 19 18.01 2.70 23.22
N GLN A 20 17.77 3.52 24.24
CA GLN A 20 17.36 3.05 25.57
C GLN A 20 15.87 2.68 25.63
N ILE A 21 15.02 3.36 24.84
CA ILE A 21 13.57 3.10 24.79
C ILE A 21 13.26 1.83 23.98
N ASP A 22 14.00 1.55 22.90
CA ASP A 22 13.84 0.34 22.06
C ASP A 22 14.08 -0.97 22.85
N ASN A 23 14.88 -0.91 23.92
CA ASN A 23 15.10 -2.04 24.84
C ASN A 23 13.95 -2.28 25.85
N SER A 24 12.95 -1.38 25.92
CA SER A 24 11.86 -1.43 26.92
C SER A 24 10.49 -1.62 26.25
N ASN A 25 10.29 -2.77 25.62
CA ASN A 25 9.14 -3.16 24.79
C ASN A 25 7.72 -3.15 25.44
N SER A 26 7.42 -2.32 26.45
CA SER A 26 6.10 -2.29 27.10
C SER A 26 5.52 -0.92 27.47
N LYS A 27 6.34 0.15 27.57
CA LYS A 27 5.87 1.46 28.04
C LYS A 27 5.35 2.34 26.88
N PRO A 28 4.18 2.97 27.01
CA PRO A 28 3.70 3.94 26.02
C PRO A 28 4.63 5.16 26.00
N LEU A 29 4.97 5.65 24.81
CA LEU A 29 5.78 6.85 24.61
C LEU A 29 4.86 8.04 24.36
N ILE A 30 4.93 9.06 25.23
CA ILE A 30 4.22 10.33 25.05
C ILE A 30 5.24 11.41 24.72
N ILE A 31 4.98 12.16 23.66
CA ILE A 31 5.81 13.27 23.20
C ILE A 31 4.95 14.52 23.31
N THR A 32 5.42 15.53 24.03
CA THR A 32 4.63 16.73 24.29
C THR A 32 5.41 18.00 24.09
N GLY A 33 4.69 19.08 23.85
CA GLY A 33 5.25 20.41 23.78
C GLY A 33 4.15 21.47 23.75
N ASN A 34 4.52 22.67 24.17
CA ASN A 34 3.66 23.84 24.14
C ASN A 34 4.17 24.82 23.08
N SER A 35 3.25 25.50 22.39
CA SER A 35 3.56 26.49 21.36
C SER A 35 4.57 25.94 20.33
N LEU A 36 5.69 26.63 20.09
CA LEU A 36 6.74 26.15 19.18
C LEU A 36 7.33 24.79 19.60
N GLY A 37 7.39 24.52 20.91
CA GLY A 37 7.83 23.22 21.43
C GLY A 37 6.90 22.08 21.00
N GLY A 38 5.61 22.35 20.85
CA GLY A 38 4.66 21.38 20.31
C GLY A 38 4.84 21.16 18.81
N SER A 39 5.17 22.18 18.02
CA SER A 39 5.57 21.98 16.62
C SER A 39 6.81 21.08 16.49
N VAL A 40 7.80 21.26 17.38
CA VAL A 40 8.98 20.38 17.44
C VAL A 40 8.59 18.96 17.84
N ALA A 41 7.70 18.79 18.82
CA ALA A 41 7.17 17.49 19.24
C ALA A 41 6.45 16.76 18.09
N THR A 42 5.64 17.47 17.30
CA THR A 42 4.93 16.90 16.16
C THR A 42 5.91 16.44 15.07
N LEU A 43 6.87 17.29 14.70
CA LEU A 43 7.92 16.93 13.71
C LEU A 43 8.79 15.76 14.19
N TYR A 44 9.15 15.75 15.47
CA TYR A 44 9.90 14.65 16.07
C TYR A 44 9.11 13.34 16.02
N THR A 45 7.81 13.38 16.31
CA THR A 45 6.93 12.22 16.23
C THR A 45 6.82 11.71 14.79
N LEU A 46 6.67 12.60 13.79
CA LEU A 46 6.67 12.21 12.38
C LEU A 46 7.97 11.50 11.99
N SER A 47 9.13 12.02 12.43
CA SER A 47 10.42 11.37 12.17
C SER A 47 10.53 9.98 12.84
N LEU A 48 9.93 9.80 14.02
CA LEU A 48 9.88 8.47 14.66
C LEU A 48 8.98 7.51 13.88
N LEU A 49 7.79 7.96 13.48
CA LEU A 49 6.82 7.17 12.72
C LEU A 49 7.38 6.72 11.35
N GLU A 50 8.23 7.55 10.76
CA GLU A 50 8.97 7.27 9.54
C GLU A 50 10.09 6.22 9.75
N LYS A 51 10.88 6.37 10.82
CA LYS A 51 12.08 5.53 11.07
C LYS A 51 11.79 4.18 11.71
N PHE A 52 10.74 4.09 12.51
CA PHE A 52 10.46 2.90 13.33
C PHE A 52 9.19 2.19 12.91
N ASN A 53 9.23 0.86 12.92
CA ASN A 53 8.08 0.04 12.62
C ASN A 53 7.28 -0.29 13.90
N PHE A 54 6.25 0.51 14.19
CA PHE A 54 5.34 0.29 15.32
C PHE A 54 4.28 -0.81 15.08
N THR A 55 4.61 -1.87 14.33
CA THR A 55 3.72 -3.04 14.17
C THR A 55 3.67 -3.94 15.40
N THR A 56 4.78 -4.00 16.14
CA THR A 56 4.99 -4.90 17.29
C THR A 56 5.14 -4.13 18.59
N THR A 57 5.29 -2.81 18.53
CA THR A 57 5.47 -1.90 19.66
C THR A 57 4.32 -0.90 19.72
N LYS A 58 4.07 -0.34 20.91
CA LYS A 58 3.04 0.70 21.08
C LYS A 58 3.45 1.96 20.31
N ARG A 59 2.55 2.52 19.51
CA ARG A 59 2.78 3.78 18.78
C ARG A 59 3.00 4.94 19.77
N PRO A 60 3.83 5.94 19.41
CA PRO A 60 3.93 7.17 20.19
C PRO A 60 2.61 7.93 20.14
N LEU A 61 2.30 8.66 21.22
CA LEU A 61 1.22 9.64 21.25
C LEU A 61 1.84 11.04 21.40
N CYS A 62 1.62 11.90 20.42
CA CYS A 62 2.01 13.29 20.45
C CYS A 62 0.84 14.14 20.97
N ILE A 63 1.04 14.83 22.10
CA ILE A 63 0.05 15.74 22.67
C ILE A 63 0.66 17.13 22.66
N THR A 64 0.05 18.09 21.97
CA THR A 64 0.57 19.46 21.89
C THR A 64 -0.41 20.46 22.44
N PHE A 65 0.08 21.53 23.06
CA PHE A 65 -0.75 22.62 23.58
C PHE A 65 -0.45 23.89 22.80
N GLY A 66 -1.48 24.59 22.31
CA GLY A 66 -1.34 25.92 21.70
C GLY A 66 -0.34 26.02 20.56
N SER A 67 -0.15 24.93 19.80
CA SER A 67 0.90 24.85 18.80
C SER A 67 0.42 25.39 17.45
N PRO A 68 1.26 26.16 16.73
CA PRO A 68 0.91 26.59 15.39
C PRO A 68 0.81 25.39 14.45
N LEU A 69 -0.05 25.48 13.43
CA LEU A 69 -0.18 24.46 12.39
C LEU A 69 1.16 24.18 11.72
N ILE A 70 1.37 22.92 11.33
CA ILE A 70 2.57 22.50 10.63
C ILE A 70 2.22 21.75 9.35
N GLY A 71 3.02 21.96 8.30
CA GLY A 71 2.80 21.33 7.00
C GLY A 71 1.74 21.99 6.13
N ASP A 72 1.88 21.74 4.84
CA ASP A 72 0.96 22.17 3.80
C ASP A 72 -0.12 21.10 3.54
N GLU A 73 -0.92 21.32 2.50
CA GLU A 73 -1.96 20.38 2.04
C GLU A 73 -1.39 18.99 1.73
N ARG A 74 -0.18 18.91 1.16
CA ARG A 74 0.44 17.62 0.84
C ARG A 74 0.77 16.81 2.08
N LEU A 75 1.32 17.46 3.12
CA LEU A 75 1.58 16.76 4.39
C LEU A 75 0.28 16.31 5.05
N GLN A 76 -0.73 17.17 5.06
CA GLN A 76 -2.05 16.85 5.63
C GLN A 76 -2.69 15.65 4.92
N GLU A 77 -2.72 15.64 3.58
CA GLU A 77 -3.25 14.51 2.80
C GLU A 77 -2.47 13.22 3.07
N ALA A 78 -1.13 13.30 3.09
CA ALA A 78 -0.28 12.13 3.32
C ALA A 78 -0.54 11.49 4.70
N ILE A 79 -0.70 12.31 5.74
CA ILE A 79 -1.01 11.82 7.09
C ILE A 79 -2.46 11.32 7.19
N SER A 80 -3.42 12.04 6.60
CA SER A 80 -4.85 11.71 6.67
C SER A 80 -5.17 10.40 5.93
N ASN A 81 -4.47 10.14 4.82
CA ASN A 81 -4.55 8.87 4.09
C ASN A 81 -3.99 7.67 4.88
N TYR A 82 -3.31 7.91 6.01
CA TYR A 82 -2.78 6.86 6.85
C TYR A 82 -3.29 6.97 8.31
N PRO A 83 -4.49 6.44 8.60
CA PRO A 83 -5.15 6.59 9.91
C PRO A 83 -4.28 6.18 11.11
N ALA A 84 -3.38 5.20 10.92
CA ALA A 84 -2.46 4.77 11.96
C ALA A 84 -1.48 5.88 12.39
N TRP A 85 -1.04 6.75 11.48
CA TRP A 85 -0.24 7.93 11.83
C TRP A 85 -1.13 9.07 12.30
N ASN A 86 -2.24 9.36 11.63
CA ASN A 86 -3.16 10.43 12.02
C ASN A 86 -3.62 10.29 13.49
N SER A 87 -3.87 9.05 13.93
CA SER A 87 -4.25 8.73 15.33
C SER A 87 -3.16 8.94 16.38
N CYS A 88 -1.93 9.28 15.99
CA CYS A 88 -0.82 9.54 16.91
C CYS A 88 -0.77 11.00 17.39
N PHE A 89 -1.63 11.88 16.91
CA PHE A 89 -1.55 13.32 17.15
C PHE A 89 -2.82 13.85 17.81
N LEU A 90 -2.66 14.50 18.96
CA LEU A 90 -3.70 15.21 19.69
C LEU A 90 -3.25 16.66 19.94
N HIS A 91 -3.90 17.60 19.29
CA HIS A 91 -3.62 19.03 19.37
C HIS A 91 -4.65 19.71 20.27
N VAL A 92 -4.26 20.08 21.48
CA VAL A 92 -5.09 20.83 22.43
C VAL A 92 -5.00 22.32 22.10
N VAL A 93 -6.15 22.93 21.83
CA VAL A 93 -6.26 24.34 21.44
C VAL A 93 -7.30 25.06 22.29
N SER A 94 -6.98 26.28 22.69
CA SER A 94 -7.89 27.17 23.43
C SER A 94 -8.57 28.16 22.47
N ASP A 95 -9.83 28.49 22.73
CA ASP A 95 -10.53 29.58 22.04
C ASP A 95 -9.81 30.93 22.20
N GLN A 96 -9.17 31.13 23.36
CA GLN A 96 -8.38 32.32 23.71
C GLN A 96 -6.95 32.33 23.14
N ASP A 97 -6.47 31.24 22.55
CA ASP A 97 -5.09 31.17 22.05
C ASP A 97 -4.99 31.56 20.57
N PRO A 98 -4.27 32.65 20.20
CA PRO A 98 -4.07 33.02 18.81
C PRO A 98 -3.04 32.15 18.08
N VAL A 99 -2.13 31.47 18.79
CA VAL A 99 -0.95 30.81 18.21
C VAL A 99 -1.31 29.72 17.18
N PRO A 100 -2.29 28.82 17.43
CA PRO A 100 -2.70 27.82 16.44
C PRO A 100 -3.15 28.40 15.08
N ARG A 101 -3.52 29.69 15.04
CA ARG A 101 -4.14 30.34 13.87
C ARG A 101 -3.13 31.10 13.01
N VAL A 102 -1.95 31.42 13.55
CA VAL A 102 -0.98 32.36 12.95
C VAL A 102 -0.57 31.97 11.53
N LEU A 103 -0.51 30.67 11.22
CA LEU A 103 0.00 30.17 9.94
C LEU A 103 -1.09 29.73 8.95
N ILE A 104 -2.37 29.85 9.31
CA ILE A 104 -3.50 29.41 8.45
C ILE A 104 -3.44 30.09 7.07
N ASN A 105 -3.25 31.41 7.04
CA ASN A 105 -3.21 32.20 5.80
C ASN A 105 -1.96 31.94 4.95
N ASN A 106 -0.98 31.21 5.48
CA ASN A 106 0.27 30.87 4.79
C ASN A 106 0.21 29.49 4.13
N GLY A 107 -0.99 28.91 3.99
CA GLY A 107 -1.21 27.62 3.33
C GLY A 107 -0.99 26.40 4.24
N TYR A 108 -0.82 26.60 5.55
CA TYR A 108 -0.68 25.50 6.50
C TYR A 108 -2.03 24.84 6.78
N LYS A 109 -2.03 23.51 6.93
CA LYS A 109 -3.25 22.70 7.11
C LYS A 109 -3.21 21.88 8.41
N PRO A 110 -4.35 21.72 9.09
CA PRO A 110 -4.42 20.85 10.27
C PRO A 110 -4.44 19.36 9.89
N PHE A 111 -3.79 18.52 10.69
CA PHE A 111 -3.92 17.06 10.65
C PHE A 111 -3.95 16.53 12.08
N GLY A 112 -4.30 15.26 12.26
CA GLY A 112 -4.47 14.67 13.58
C GLY A 112 -5.81 15.06 14.21
N THR A 113 -5.96 14.75 15.50
CA THR A 113 -7.16 15.11 16.27
C THR A 113 -6.93 16.44 16.98
N PHE A 114 -7.88 17.37 16.91
CA PHE A 114 -7.86 18.61 17.66
C PHE A 114 -8.86 18.54 18.81
N LEU A 115 -8.39 18.77 20.03
CA LEU A 115 -9.21 18.97 21.21
C LEU A 115 -9.36 20.48 21.43
N SER A 116 -10.49 21.03 21.00
CA SER A 116 -10.84 22.43 21.20
C SER A 116 -11.44 22.62 22.58
N CYS A 117 -10.92 23.57 23.35
CA CYS A 117 -11.33 23.85 24.71
C CYS A 117 -11.74 25.31 24.90
N SER A 118 -12.73 25.52 25.76
CA SER A 118 -13.15 26.81 26.30
C SER A 118 -13.52 26.65 27.77
N GLU A 119 -13.94 27.73 28.44
CA GLU A 119 -14.44 27.68 29.82
C GLU A 119 -15.67 26.77 30.00
N LEU A 120 -16.42 26.52 28.92
CA LEU A 120 -17.65 25.71 28.94
C LEU A 120 -17.36 24.22 28.83
N GLY A 121 -16.24 23.84 28.24
CA GLY A 121 -15.87 22.44 28.02
C GLY A 121 -14.89 22.25 26.87
N CYS A 122 -14.79 21.01 26.41
CA CYS A 122 -13.94 20.67 25.26
C CYS A 122 -14.61 19.65 24.34
N SER A 123 -14.29 19.70 23.06
CA SER A 123 -14.76 18.76 22.03
C SER A 123 -13.64 18.40 21.06
N CYS A 124 -13.64 17.14 20.58
CA CYS A 124 -12.67 16.64 19.61
C CYS A 124 -13.19 16.77 18.17
N PHE A 125 -12.30 17.14 17.26
CA PHE A 125 -12.53 17.20 15.81
C PHE A 125 -11.36 16.57 15.06
N GLU A 126 -11.65 15.81 14.00
CA GLU A 126 -10.63 15.14 13.18
C GLU A 126 -10.60 15.66 11.73
N ASP A 127 -11.71 16.23 11.24
CA ASP A 127 -11.82 16.71 9.87
C ASP A 127 -11.01 18.02 9.68
N PRO A 128 -10.00 18.05 8.80
CA PRO A 128 -9.13 19.21 8.62
C PRO A 128 -9.87 20.49 8.25
N GLN A 129 -10.92 20.39 7.42
CA GLN A 129 -11.68 21.54 6.95
C GLN A 129 -12.51 22.13 8.10
N THR A 130 -13.17 21.27 8.88
CA THR A 130 -13.91 21.64 10.08
C THR A 130 -12.98 22.28 11.10
N ILE A 131 -11.82 21.68 11.37
CA ILE A 131 -10.82 22.24 12.30
C ILE A 131 -10.42 23.65 11.86
N LEU A 132 -10.16 23.86 10.57
CA LEU A 132 -9.80 25.17 10.04
C LEU A 132 -10.91 26.21 10.26
N GLU A 133 -12.15 25.84 9.97
CA GLU A 133 -13.32 26.71 10.19
C GLU A 133 -13.50 27.04 11.67
N LEU A 134 -13.37 26.07 12.57
CA LEU A 134 -13.49 26.26 14.02
C LEU A 134 -12.36 27.11 14.59
N LEU A 135 -11.12 26.89 14.14
CA LEU A 135 -9.98 27.73 14.53
C LEU A 135 -10.21 29.18 14.12
N MET A 136 -10.75 29.45 12.92
CA MET A 136 -11.10 30.82 12.52
C MET A 136 -12.31 31.37 13.30
N ALA A 137 -13.26 30.52 13.68
CA ALA A 137 -14.50 30.91 14.37
C ALA A 137 -14.33 31.29 15.83
N ALA A 138 -13.51 30.53 16.56
CA ALA A 138 -13.38 30.67 18.00
C ALA A 138 -12.62 31.95 18.42
N TYR A 139 -12.10 32.75 17.48
CA TYR A 139 -11.43 34.02 17.80
C TYR A 139 -12.41 35.20 17.71
N SER A 140 -12.87 35.67 18.86
CA SER A 140 -13.74 36.85 19.00
C SER A 140 -13.05 38.06 19.63
N GLY A 141 -11.75 37.97 19.97
CA GLY A 141 -11.00 39.04 20.63
C GLY A 141 -10.30 40.01 19.67
N SER A 142 -10.28 41.31 20.00
CA SER A 142 -9.31 42.25 19.44
C SER A 142 -7.91 41.90 19.97
N PRO A 143 -6.85 41.87 19.14
CA PRO A 143 -5.49 41.51 19.55
C PRO A 143 -4.84 42.50 20.55
N GLU A 144 -5.50 43.60 20.86
CA GLU A 144 -5.02 44.61 21.80
C GLU A 144 -5.47 44.24 23.22
N ASN A 145 -4.53 43.79 24.06
CA ASN A 145 -4.59 43.65 25.53
C ASN A 145 -4.83 42.26 26.15
N GLN A 146 -4.65 41.13 25.44
CA GLN A 146 -4.60 39.82 26.11
C GLN A 146 -3.18 39.52 26.63
N ASP A 147 -3.05 39.35 27.95
CA ASP A 147 -1.82 38.90 28.60
C ASP A 147 -1.48 37.46 28.16
N PRO A 148 -0.35 37.22 27.49
CA PRO A 148 0.06 35.88 27.05
C PRO A 148 0.09 34.86 28.19
N ASN A 149 0.39 35.30 29.42
CA ASN A 149 0.45 34.42 30.59
C ASN A 149 -0.93 33.82 30.94
N LYS A 150 -2.01 34.58 30.72
CA LYS A 150 -3.38 34.09 30.96
C LYS A 150 -3.79 32.98 29.98
N VAL A 151 -3.32 33.06 28.73
CA VAL A 151 -3.54 31.99 27.74
C VAL A 151 -2.76 30.73 28.15
N PHE A 152 -1.54 30.87 28.65
CA PHE A 152 -0.75 29.72 29.13
C PHE A 152 -1.35 29.05 30.37
N GLU A 153 -1.84 29.84 31.33
CA GLU A 153 -2.54 29.32 32.51
C GLU A 153 -3.83 28.58 32.15
N SER A 154 -4.52 28.98 31.07
CA SER A 154 -5.77 28.36 30.62
C SER A 154 -5.62 26.86 30.31
N TYR A 155 -4.53 26.44 29.66
CA TYR A 155 -4.31 25.02 29.36
C TYR A 155 -4.20 24.14 30.61
N GLY A 156 -3.56 24.64 31.67
CA GLY A 156 -3.52 23.95 32.96
C GLY A 156 -4.92 23.78 33.55
N THR A 157 -5.71 24.86 33.56
CA THR A 157 -7.10 24.83 34.06
C THR A 157 -8.00 23.89 33.26
N PHE A 158 -7.84 23.81 31.93
CA PHE A 158 -8.60 22.88 31.10
C PHE A 158 -8.27 21.42 31.43
N VAL A 159 -6.98 21.09 31.60
CA VAL A 159 -6.56 19.74 31.99
C VAL A 159 -7.10 19.37 33.36
N GLU A 160 -7.06 20.29 34.33
CA GLU A 160 -7.67 20.08 35.65
C GLU A 160 -9.18 19.87 35.58
N HIS A 161 -9.89 20.68 34.79
CA HIS A 161 -11.33 20.58 34.60
C HIS A 161 -11.72 19.25 33.92
N LEU A 162 -10.98 18.82 32.89
CA LEU A 162 -11.18 17.53 32.24
C LEU A 162 -10.95 16.36 33.21
N ASN A 163 -9.92 16.44 34.05
CA ASN A 163 -9.66 15.45 35.08
C ASN A 163 -10.80 15.39 36.11
N ARG A 164 -11.34 16.55 36.53
CA ARG A 164 -12.51 16.61 37.41
C ARG A 164 -13.76 16.00 36.77
N LYS A 165 -14.06 16.34 35.51
CA LYS A 165 -15.18 15.75 34.75
C LYS A 165 -15.05 14.25 34.51
N ALA A 166 -13.83 13.73 34.39
CA ALA A 166 -13.61 12.28 34.30
C ALA A 166 -13.90 11.56 35.63
N LEU A 167 -13.69 12.23 36.76
CA LEU A 167 -13.89 11.68 38.11
C LEU A 167 -15.32 11.86 38.62
N TYR A 168 -15.96 12.97 38.26
CA TYR A 168 -17.34 13.31 38.62
C TYR A 168 -18.15 13.45 37.34
N LYS A 169 -19.21 12.65 37.16
CA LYS A 169 -20.16 12.81 36.05
C LYS A 169 -20.90 14.14 36.19
N ASP A 170 -20.25 15.21 35.77
CA ASP A 170 -20.81 16.55 35.74
C ASP A 170 -21.61 16.69 34.45
N THR A 171 -22.94 16.59 34.55
CA THR A 171 -23.85 16.83 33.44
C THR A 171 -23.99 18.34 33.26
N THR A 172 -23.15 18.93 32.43
CA THR A 172 -23.39 20.31 31.97
C THR A 172 -24.70 20.34 31.17
N ASP A 173 -25.67 21.10 31.66
CA ASP A 173 -27.02 21.26 31.10
C ASP A 173 -26.99 22.00 29.75
N HIS A 174 -26.66 21.28 28.67
CA HIS A 174 -26.89 21.74 27.29
C HIS A 174 -28.26 21.29 26.73
N GLU A 175 -29.10 20.65 27.55
CA GLU A 175 -30.41 20.11 27.16
C GLU A 175 -31.37 21.18 26.62
N SER A 176 -31.23 22.44 27.03
CA SER A 176 -32.08 23.55 26.56
C SER A 176 -31.80 24.00 25.12
N LEU A 177 -30.72 23.53 24.48
CA LEU A 177 -30.33 23.89 23.10
C LEU A 177 -30.84 22.90 22.05
N ILE A 178 -31.44 21.78 22.46
CA ILE A 178 -31.77 20.66 21.58
C ILE A 178 -33.26 20.37 21.69
N ASP A 179 -34.00 20.57 20.60
CA ASP A 179 -35.40 20.14 20.51
C ASP A 179 -35.48 18.62 20.34
N TRP A 180 -36.51 17.99 20.91
CA TRP A 180 -36.78 16.55 20.84
C TRP A 180 -36.95 16.04 19.40
N THR A 181 -37.26 16.93 18.45
CA THR A 181 -37.35 16.59 17.03
C THR A 181 -36.00 16.60 16.29
N THR A 182 -34.92 17.00 16.96
CA THR A 182 -33.58 17.11 16.36
C THR A 182 -32.98 15.71 16.13
N PRO A 183 -32.50 15.40 14.90
CA PRO A 183 -31.85 14.11 14.64
C PRO A 183 -30.62 13.88 15.55
N PRO A 184 -30.36 12.64 16.02
CA PRO A 184 -29.30 12.36 17.00
C PRO A 184 -27.90 12.84 16.59
N LEU A 185 -27.52 12.68 15.32
CA LEU A 185 -26.23 13.16 14.80
C LEU A 185 -26.12 14.68 14.92
N ARG A 186 -27.18 15.40 14.53
CA ARG A 186 -27.23 16.86 14.58
C ARG A 186 -27.21 17.36 16.04
N ALA A 187 -27.94 16.68 16.93
CA ALA A 187 -27.91 16.96 18.36
C ALA A 187 -26.51 16.79 18.98
N GLY A 188 -25.78 15.74 18.58
CA GLY A 188 -24.39 15.52 18.97
C GLY A 188 -23.46 16.66 18.51
N ILE A 189 -23.59 17.10 17.25
CA ILE A 189 -22.80 18.22 16.71
C ILE A 189 -23.12 19.53 17.47
N ILE A 190 -24.39 19.82 17.72
CA ILE A 190 -24.79 21.00 18.51
C ILE A 190 -24.16 20.97 19.90
N THR A 191 -24.20 19.81 20.56
CA THR A 191 -23.58 19.61 21.88
C THR A 191 -22.07 19.88 21.83
N GLN A 192 -21.38 19.34 20.81
CA GLN A 192 -19.94 19.55 20.64
C GLN A 192 -19.58 21.04 20.44
N LEU A 193 -20.36 21.75 19.61
CA LEU A 193 -20.15 23.18 19.34
C LEU A 193 -20.52 24.05 20.55
N ALA A 194 -21.52 23.66 21.34
CA ALA A 194 -21.90 24.34 22.56
C ALA A 194 -20.80 24.23 23.63
N ALA A 195 -20.19 23.05 23.77
CA ALA A 195 -19.10 22.82 24.70
C ALA A 195 -17.86 23.70 24.42
N ILE A 196 -17.66 24.12 23.17
CA ILE A 196 -16.56 25.03 22.79
C ILE A 196 -17.00 26.50 22.68
N GLY A 197 -18.20 26.83 23.19
CA GLY A 197 -18.71 28.20 23.27
C GLY A 197 -19.19 28.82 21.97
N LEU A 198 -19.30 28.04 20.88
CA LEU A 198 -19.75 28.58 19.60
C LEU A 198 -21.27 28.76 19.52
N VAL A 199 -22.10 28.13 20.35
CA VAL A 199 -23.57 28.16 20.20
C VAL A 199 -24.27 29.30 20.98
N GLN A 200 -23.57 30.03 21.85
CA GLN A 200 -24.20 30.92 22.86
C GLN A 200 -24.14 32.45 22.60
N SER A 201 -23.92 32.95 21.37
CA SER A 201 -23.96 34.41 21.12
C SER A 201 -24.77 34.79 19.88
N GLN A 202 -25.98 35.33 20.10
CA GLN A 202 -26.76 36.02 19.07
C GLN A 202 -26.20 37.42 18.71
N GLN A 203 -25.05 37.85 19.26
CA GLN A 203 -24.64 39.26 19.16
C GLN A 203 -23.26 39.55 18.53
N SER A 204 -22.49 38.57 18.07
CA SER A 204 -21.20 38.90 17.41
C SER A 204 -20.56 37.80 16.56
N GLN A 205 -21.33 36.96 15.87
CA GLN A 205 -20.72 35.86 15.11
C GLN A 205 -20.57 36.20 13.62
N LYS A 206 -19.32 36.22 13.19
CA LYS A 206 -18.89 36.39 11.78
C LYS A 206 -19.20 35.14 10.92
N ILE A 207 -19.75 34.08 11.50
CA ILE A 207 -19.88 32.74 10.93
C ILE A 207 -21.29 32.19 11.17
N ASP A 208 -21.91 31.66 10.12
CA ASP A 208 -23.19 30.97 10.17
C ASP A 208 -23.02 29.56 10.77
N ILE A 209 -23.36 29.39 12.05
CA ILE A 209 -23.29 28.11 12.77
C ILE A 209 -24.13 27.03 12.08
N ASN A 210 -25.28 27.37 11.52
CA ASN A 210 -26.14 26.38 10.87
C ASN A 210 -25.46 25.79 9.63
N SER A 211 -24.70 26.61 8.91
CA SER A 211 -23.84 26.16 7.80
C SER A 211 -22.72 25.24 8.29
N VAL A 212 -22.06 25.57 9.41
CA VAL A 212 -21.03 24.71 10.03
C VAL A 212 -21.62 23.36 10.46
N ILE A 213 -22.76 23.36 11.15
CA ILE A 213 -23.47 22.14 11.55
C ILE A 213 -23.79 21.28 10.32
N ALA A 214 -24.35 21.88 9.26
CA ALA A 214 -24.72 21.16 8.05
C ALA A 214 -23.51 20.55 7.32
N LYS A 215 -22.36 21.22 7.33
CA LYS A 215 -21.11 20.70 6.76
C LYS A 215 -20.58 19.50 7.55
N ILE A 216 -20.46 19.63 8.87
CA ILE A 216 -20.01 18.54 9.75
C ILE A 216 -20.94 17.34 9.58
N GLU A 217 -22.26 17.56 9.57
CA GLU A 217 -23.25 16.51 9.40
C GLU A 217 -23.10 15.79 8.03
N ARG A 218 -22.85 16.53 6.95
CA ARG A 218 -22.61 15.95 5.62
C ARG A 218 -21.30 15.15 5.57
N GLN A 219 -20.24 15.65 6.18
CA GLN A 219 -18.94 14.98 6.22
C GLN A 219 -18.99 13.69 7.04
N GLU A 220 -19.59 13.71 8.24
CA GLU A 220 -19.76 12.52 9.08
C GLU A 220 -20.56 11.43 8.36
N LYS A 221 -21.65 11.79 7.68
CA LYS A 221 -22.41 10.86 6.82
C LYS A 221 -21.56 10.29 5.69
N THR A 222 -20.76 11.12 5.03
CA THR A 222 -19.87 10.70 3.95
C THR A 222 -18.79 9.75 4.46
N MET A 223 -18.18 10.06 5.60
CA MET A 223 -17.17 9.22 6.25
C MET A 223 -17.75 7.89 6.74
N ALA A 224 -18.97 7.87 7.24
CA ALA A 224 -19.67 6.63 7.61
C ALA A 224 -19.87 5.72 6.37
N ILE A 225 -20.35 6.28 5.26
CA ILE A 225 -20.51 5.55 3.99
C ILE A 225 -19.16 5.04 3.47
N LEU A 226 -18.12 5.87 3.51
CA LEU A 226 -16.77 5.47 3.11
C LEU A 226 -16.19 4.38 4.02
N LYS A 227 -16.47 4.39 5.33
CA LYS A 227 -16.07 3.35 6.29
C LYS A 227 -16.84 2.05 6.08
N GLU A 228 -18.12 2.10 5.71
CA GLU A 228 -18.90 0.91 5.33
C GLU A 228 -18.42 0.29 4.01
N GLN A 229 -17.98 1.12 3.06
CA GLN A 229 -17.37 0.70 1.79
C GLN A 229 -15.87 0.40 1.91
N ALA A 230 -15.25 0.72 3.06
CA ALA A 230 -13.81 0.55 3.26
C ALA A 230 -13.47 -0.94 3.22
N PHE A 231 -12.60 -1.28 2.29
CA PHE A 231 -11.99 -2.59 2.19
C PHE A 231 -11.29 -2.93 3.51
N ASP A 232 -11.76 -3.96 4.21
CA ASP A 232 -11.04 -4.55 5.35
C ASP A 232 -9.98 -5.54 4.83
N PRO A 233 -8.68 -5.20 4.86
CA PRO A 233 -7.63 -6.07 4.34
C PRO A 233 -7.47 -7.35 5.19
N THR A 234 -7.87 -7.31 6.46
CA THR A 234 -7.68 -8.42 7.40
C THR A 234 -8.78 -9.46 7.28
N LYS A 235 -10.05 -9.06 7.07
CA LYS A 235 -11.13 -9.99 6.73
C LYS A 235 -10.91 -10.65 5.36
N ARG A 236 -10.37 -9.91 4.38
CA ARG A 236 -10.07 -10.46 3.04
C ARG A 236 -8.91 -11.45 3.01
N LEU A 237 -7.92 -11.39 3.90
CA LEU A 237 -6.73 -12.25 3.77
C LEU A 237 -7.08 -13.76 3.77
N ASN A 238 -8.04 -14.19 4.59
CA ASN A 238 -8.49 -15.58 4.60
C ASN A 238 -9.29 -15.92 3.34
N GLU A 239 -10.13 -15.02 2.86
CA GLU A 239 -10.86 -15.19 1.59
C GLU A 239 -9.88 -15.28 0.40
N ILE A 240 -8.87 -14.43 0.36
CA ILE A 240 -7.82 -14.40 -0.68
C ILE A 240 -7.03 -15.69 -0.71
N LYS A 241 -6.76 -16.30 0.44
CA LYS A 241 -6.15 -17.65 0.49
C LYS A 241 -7.06 -18.71 -0.14
N VAL A 242 -8.37 -18.62 0.07
CA VAL A 242 -9.33 -19.53 -0.59
C VAL A 242 -9.26 -19.36 -2.10
N HIS A 243 -9.28 -18.13 -2.62
CA HIS A 243 -9.14 -17.88 -4.06
C HIS A 243 -7.80 -18.38 -4.63
N MET A 244 -6.70 -18.24 -3.90
CA MET A 244 -5.40 -18.80 -4.30
C MET A 244 -5.41 -20.34 -4.30
N ALA A 245 -6.00 -20.97 -3.30
CA ALA A 245 -6.11 -22.43 -3.23
C ALA A 245 -6.93 -23.01 -4.41
N TYR A 246 -7.99 -22.31 -4.84
CA TYR A 246 -8.73 -22.66 -6.05
C TYR A 246 -7.85 -22.64 -7.31
N LEU A 247 -6.95 -21.67 -7.45
CA LEU A 247 -6.00 -21.61 -8.57
C LEU A 247 -4.96 -22.73 -8.50
N GLU A 248 -4.45 -23.04 -7.31
CA GLU A 248 -3.55 -24.17 -7.10
C GLU A 248 -4.22 -25.50 -7.49
N GLN A 249 -5.49 -25.68 -7.12
CA GLN A 249 -6.29 -26.83 -7.53
C GLN A 249 -6.49 -26.87 -9.05
N TYR A 250 -6.87 -25.74 -9.66
CA TYR A 250 -7.02 -25.64 -11.12
C TYR A 250 -5.71 -25.98 -11.83
N LYS A 251 -4.58 -25.48 -11.31
CA LYS A 251 -3.25 -25.77 -11.84
C LYS A 251 -2.93 -27.26 -11.78
N LYS A 252 -3.17 -27.90 -10.63
CA LYS A 252 -3.02 -29.36 -10.46
C LYS A 252 -3.87 -30.14 -11.45
N LEU A 253 -5.17 -29.85 -11.56
CA LEU A 253 -6.08 -30.52 -12.49
C LEU A 253 -5.65 -30.35 -13.96
N SER A 254 -5.02 -29.22 -14.30
CA SER A 254 -4.52 -28.94 -15.65
C SER A 254 -3.23 -29.70 -15.96
N LYS A 255 -2.39 -29.89 -14.94
CA LYS A 255 -1.19 -30.75 -15.00
C LYS A 255 -1.58 -32.22 -15.16
N ASP A 256 -2.59 -32.70 -14.43
CA ASP A 256 -3.08 -34.08 -14.52
C ASP A 256 -3.62 -34.41 -15.94
N LYS A 257 -4.20 -33.41 -16.62
CA LYS A 257 -4.62 -33.51 -18.03
C LYS A 257 -3.47 -33.42 -19.04
N ARG A 258 -2.23 -33.22 -18.58
CA ARG A 258 -1.02 -33.02 -19.41
C ARG A 258 -1.07 -31.80 -20.35
N ILE A 259 -1.83 -30.77 -19.97
CA ILE A 259 -1.98 -29.51 -20.73
C ILE A 259 -1.19 -28.39 -20.09
N GLY A 260 -1.26 -28.28 -18.77
CA GLY A 260 -0.76 -27.10 -18.04
C GLY A 260 -1.84 -26.03 -17.96
N TYR A 261 -1.79 -25.26 -16.87
CA TYR A 261 -2.87 -24.33 -16.51
C TYR A 261 -2.95 -23.11 -17.43
N TYR A 262 -1.81 -22.63 -17.93
CA TYR A 262 -1.72 -21.54 -18.91
C TYR A 262 -2.45 -21.92 -20.21
N ASP A 263 -2.03 -23.01 -20.84
CA ASP A 263 -2.58 -23.46 -22.13
C ASP A 263 -4.06 -23.86 -22.00
N ARG A 264 -4.43 -24.58 -20.94
CA ARG A 264 -5.82 -24.92 -20.69
C ARG A 264 -6.70 -23.68 -20.57
N TYR A 265 -6.24 -22.67 -19.85
CA TYR A 265 -6.96 -21.41 -19.70
C TYR A 265 -7.06 -20.64 -21.02
N LYS A 266 -5.95 -20.53 -21.77
CA LYS A 266 -5.91 -19.86 -23.07
C LYS A 266 -6.91 -20.47 -24.07
N ILE A 267 -7.01 -21.81 -24.10
CA ILE A 267 -7.96 -22.53 -24.95
C ILE A 267 -9.42 -22.36 -24.46
N GLY A 268 -9.60 -22.14 -23.15
CA GLY A 268 -10.82 -22.38 -22.37
C GLY A 268 -12.16 -21.84 -22.90
N SER A 269 -13.16 -22.72 -22.79
CA SER A 269 -14.61 -22.56 -23.01
C SER A 269 -15.46 -23.38 -22.00
N ASN A 270 -14.85 -23.91 -20.93
CA ASN A 270 -15.52 -24.81 -19.97
C ASN A 270 -16.09 -24.07 -18.75
N LYS A 271 -17.09 -24.67 -18.09
CA LYS A 271 -17.68 -24.13 -16.84
C LYS A 271 -16.66 -23.90 -15.72
N SER A 272 -15.63 -24.76 -15.59
CA SER A 272 -14.55 -24.57 -14.61
C SER A 272 -13.76 -23.27 -14.83
N ASP A 273 -13.73 -22.78 -16.08
CA ASP A 273 -12.96 -21.61 -16.47
C ASP A 273 -13.76 -20.33 -16.15
N ILE A 274 -15.09 -20.42 -16.11
CA ILE A 274 -15.99 -19.34 -15.64
C ILE A 274 -15.78 -19.08 -14.14
N ASP A 275 -15.73 -20.14 -13.33
CA ASP A 275 -15.45 -20.01 -11.89
C ASP A 275 -14.04 -19.47 -11.65
N LEU A 276 -13.05 -19.94 -12.44
CA LEU A 276 -11.68 -19.44 -12.38
C LEU A 276 -11.61 -17.93 -12.62
N GLU A 277 -12.34 -17.42 -13.60
CA GLU A 277 -12.37 -15.98 -13.92
C GLU A 277 -12.89 -15.15 -12.74
N LYS A 278 -13.89 -15.67 -12.02
CA LYS A 278 -14.38 -15.05 -10.79
C LYS A 278 -13.29 -15.00 -9.71
N HIS A 279 -12.57 -16.10 -9.48
CA HIS A 279 -11.49 -16.13 -8.49
C HIS A 279 -10.33 -15.19 -8.89
N LYS A 280 -9.94 -15.21 -10.17
CA LYS A 280 -8.94 -14.32 -10.76
C LYS A 280 -9.31 -12.85 -10.56
N LYS A 281 -10.55 -12.46 -10.88
CA LYS A 281 -11.04 -11.08 -10.71
C LYS A 281 -10.98 -10.62 -9.26
N THR A 282 -11.42 -11.45 -8.31
CA THR A 282 -11.37 -11.11 -6.88
C THR A 282 -9.93 -10.89 -6.39
N LEU A 283 -9.01 -11.75 -6.80
CA LEU A 283 -7.58 -11.61 -6.47
C LEU A 283 -6.98 -10.34 -7.05
N THR A 284 -7.30 -10.04 -8.32
CA THR A 284 -6.81 -8.83 -8.99
C THR A 284 -7.31 -7.56 -8.30
N CYS A 285 -8.62 -7.46 -8.00
CA CYS A 285 -9.15 -6.30 -7.27
C CYS A 285 -8.49 -6.13 -5.89
N TYR A 286 -8.19 -7.23 -5.19
CA TYR A 286 -7.49 -7.17 -3.90
C TYR A 286 -6.06 -6.64 -4.05
N TRP A 287 -5.29 -7.17 -4.99
CA TRP A 287 -3.89 -6.76 -5.15
C TRP A 287 -3.72 -5.39 -5.77
N GLU A 288 -4.61 -4.96 -6.67
CA GLU A 288 -4.67 -3.58 -7.16
C GLU A 288 -4.90 -2.61 -6.00
N TYR A 289 -5.87 -2.90 -5.12
CA TYR A 289 -6.09 -2.11 -3.91
C TYR A 289 -4.86 -2.10 -2.99
N MET A 290 -4.25 -3.27 -2.74
CA MET A 290 -3.06 -3.35 -1.87
C MET A 290 -1.87 -2.55 -2.41
N VAL A 291 -1.68 -2.50 -3.73
CA VAL A 291 -0.65 -1.68 -4.38
C VAL A 291 -1.00 -0.20 -4.27
N ASP A 292 -2.24 0.20 -4.55
CA ASP A 292 -2.71 1.59 -4.43
C ASP A 292 -2.53 2.12 -2.99
N GLN A 293 -2.89 1.31 -1.99
CA GLN A 293 -2.65 1.66 -0.58
C GLN A 293 -1.17 1.72 -0.21
N ALA A 294 -0.31 0.96 -0.90
CA ALA A 294 1.13 1.05 -0.70
C ALA A 294 1.66 2.38 -1.24
N GLU A 295 1.23 2.77 -2.45
CA GLU A 295 1.64 4.00 -3.12
C GLU A 295 1.16 5.26 -2.37
N LYS A 296 -0.01 5.20 -1.71
CA LYS A 296 -0.57 6.32 -0.93
C LYS A 296 0.05 6.53 0.45
N ARG A 297 0.89 5.60 0.93
CA ARG A 297 1.53 5.76 2.25
C ARG A 297 2.56 6.90 2.20
N PRO A 298 2.65 7.75 3.24
CA PRO A 298 3.82 8.58 3.44
C PRO A 298 5.03 7.66 3.67
N GLN A 299 5.79 7.42 2.62
CA GLN A 299 6.99 6.59 2.65
C GLN A 299 8.21 7.47 2.38
N THR A 300 9.31 7.20 3.09
CA THR A 300 10.64 7.46 2.52
C THR A 300 10.76 6.72 1.20
N GLU A 301 11.42 7.30 0.20
CA GLU A 301 11.87 6.54 -0.98
C GLU A 301 12.49 5.20 -0.52
N GLY A 302 11.88 4.07 -0.90
CA GLY A 302 12.38 2.72 -0.61
C GLY A 302 11.76 1.94 0.57
N ALA A 303 10.77 2.47 1.31
CA ALA A 303 10.13 1.71 2.39
C ALA A 303 9.11 0.67 1.88
N SER A 304 9.57 -0.49 1.42
CA SER A 304 8.70 -1.57 0.91
C SER A 304 7.52 -1.96 1.83
N LEU A 305 6.42 -2.43 1.24
CA LEU A 305 5.31 -3.09 1.94
C LEU A 305 5.83 -4.12 2.97
N ARG A 306 5.10 -4.28 4.09
CA ARG A 306 5.36 -5.33 5.10
C ARG A 306 5.80 -6.63 4.42
N THR A 307 6.91 -7.21 4.86
CA THR A 307 7.49 -8.47 4.35
C THR A 307 6.44 -9.58 4.14
N ARG A 308 5.39 -9.62 4.98
CA ARG A 308 4.26 -10.57 4.85
C ARG A 308 3.38 -10.36 3.61
N SER A 309 3.13 -9.11 3.21
CA SER A 309 2.35 -8.78 2.01
C SER A 309 3.16 -8.99 0.74
N LEU A 310 4.49 -8.86 0.82
CA LEU A 310 5.40 -9.04 -0.31
C LEU A 310 5.39 -10.49 -0.85
N PHE A 311 5.46 -11.49 0.03
CA PHE A 311 5.39 -12.89 -0.36
C PHE A 311 4.03 -13.26 -0.97
N GLY A 312 2.94 -12.78 -0.36
CA GLY A 312 1.59 -12.98 -0.91
C GLY A 312 1.45 -12.37 -2.31
N GLY A 313 1.95 -11.15 -2.49
CA GLY A 313 1.85 -10.43 -3.77
C GLY A 313 2.72 -11.05 -4.85
N THR A 314 3.88 -11.58 -4.46
CA THR A 314 4.76 -12.33 -5.37
C THR A 314 4.12 -13.62 -5.84
N ASN A 315 3.52 -14.40 -4.93
CA ASN A 315 2.81 -15.63 -5.31
C ASN A 315 1.60 -15.35 -6.20
N TYR A 316 0.83 -14.31 -5.87
CA TYR A 316 -0.27 -13.84 -6.73
C TYR A 316 0.23 -13.49 -8.13
N ARG A 317 1.26 -12.63 -8.25
CA ARG A 317 1.82 -12.23 -9.55
C ARG A 317 2.25 -13.45 -10.37
N ARG A 318 3.00 -14.38 -9.77
CA ARG A 318 3.47 -15.61 -10.44
C ARG A 318 2.36 -16.58 -10.83
N MET A 319 1.22 -16.55 -10.13
CA MET A 319 0.08 -17.42 -10.44
C MET A 319 -0.86 -16.80 -11.49
N ILE A 320 -1.16 -15.50 -11.38
CA ILE A 320 -2.23 -14.82 -12.13
C ILE A 320 -1.73 -14.11 -13.39
N GLU A 321 -0.55 -13.49 -13.37
CA GLU A 321 -0.03 -12.77 -14.54
C GLU A 321 0.06 -13.66 -15.79
N PRO A 322 0.45 -14.97 -15.71
CA PRO A 322 0.33 -15.90 -16.82
C PRO A 322 -1.07 -16.01 -17.44
N LEU A 323 -2.14 -15.92 -16.64
CA LEU A 323 -3.50 -15.97 -17.14
C LEU A 323 -3.90 -14.67 -17.85
N ASP A 324 -3.46 -13.51 -17.34
CA ASP A 324 -3.64 -12.23 -18.06
C ASP A 324 -2.85 -12.19 -19.37
N ILE A 325 -1.66 -12.79 -19.40
CA ILE A 325 -0.87 -12.98 -20.62
C ILE A 325 -1.64 -13.86 -21.61
N ALA A 326 -2.21 -14.97 -21.16
CA ALA A 326 -3.02 -15.85 -22.01
C ALA A 326 -4.17 -15.10 -22.68
N ASP A 327 -4.93 -14.28 -21.93
CA ASP A 327 -6.00 -13.45 -22.50
C ASP A 327 -5.47 -12.42 -23.50
N TYR A 328 -4.33 -11.80 -23.20
CA TYR A 328 -3.72 -10.78 -24.05
C TYR A 328 -3.37 -11.33 -25.44
N TYR A 329 -2.67 -12.47 -25.49
CA TYR A 329 -2.27 -13.09 -26.75
C TYR A 329 -3.43 -13.85 -27.43
N LYS A 330 -4.41 -14.36 -26.67
CA LYS A 330 -5.67 -14.91 -27.23
C LYS A 330 -6.44 -13.84 -28.02
N ALA A 331 -6.38 -12.58 -27.58
CA ALA A 331 -6.95 -11.44 -28.29
C ALA A 331 -6.14 -10.98 -29.52
N GLY A 332 -5.06 -11.68 -29.88
CA GLY A 332 -4.23 -11.35 -31.04
C GLY A 332 -3.29 -10.16 -30.84
N LYS A 333 -3.08 -9.72 -29.59
CA LYS A 333 -2.13 -8.64 -29.27
C LYS A 333 -0.70 -9.18 -29.18
N GLN A 334 0.28 -8.28 -29.25
CA GLN A 334 1.72 -8.57 -29.20
C GLN A 334 2.42 -7.59 -28.26
N ASP A 335 3.62 -7.94 -27.82
CA ASP A 335 4.48 -7.11 -26.97
C ASP A 335 3.84 -6.81 -25.60
N TYR A 336 3.45 -7.88 -24.88
CA TYR A 336 2.79 -7.77 -23.57
C TYR A 336 3.63 -6.96 -22.57
N ILE A 337 4.94 -7.19 -22.53
CA ILE A 337 5.82 -6.59 -21.52
C ILE A 337 5.81 -5.06 -21.60
N ASN A 338 5.82 -4.50 -22.81
CA ASN A 338 5.86 -3.05 -22.99
C ASN A 338 4.47 -2.42 -23.16
N LYS A 339 3.48 -3.15 -23.70
CA LYS A 339 2.17 -2.59 -24.08
C LYS A 339 0.97 -3.15 -23.32
N GLY A 340 1.11 -4.32 -22.70
CA GLY A 340 0.00 -5.05 -22.09
C GLY A 340 0.06 -5.18 -20.57
N ARG A 341 1.23 -4.98 -19.99
CA ARG A 341 1.50 -5.28 -18.58
C ARG A 341 0.84 -4.26 -17.65
N ARG A 342 0.03 -4.75 -16.70
CA ARG A 342 -0.70 -3.90 -15.75
C ARG A 342 0.22 -3.31 -14.68
N LYS A 343 -0.11 -2.09 -14.23
CA LYS A 343 0.70 -1.30 -13.26
C LYS A 343 0.99 -2.06 -11.97
N HIS A 344 0.00 -2.77 -11.41
CA HIS A 344 0.14 -3.44 -10.12
C HIS A 344 1.16 -4.60 -10.17
N TYR A 345 1.26 -5.35 -11.28
CA TYR A 345 2.30 -6.37 -11.44
C TYR A 345 3.71 -5.77 -11.45
N ILE A 346 3.89 -4.67 -12.19
CA ILE A 346 5.17 -3.93 -12.26
C ILE A 346 5.58 -3.47 -10.85
N LYS A 347 4.65 -2.89 -10.09
CA LYS A 347 4.95 -2.45 -8.72
C LYS A 347 5.22 -3.60 -7.76
N LEU A 348 4.47 -4.69 -7.83
CA LEU A 348 4.74 -5.89 -7.02
C LEU A 348 6.12 -6.47 -7.31
N GLU A 349 6.56 -6.47 -8.57
CA GLU A 349 7.90 -6.92 -8.94
C GLU A 349 8.99 -5.95 -8.48
N GLN A 350 8.80 -4.64 -8.67
CA GLN A 350 9.74 -3.61 -8.22
C GLN A 350 9.98 -3.69 -6.70
N MET A 351 8.90 -3.77 -5.92
CA MET A 351 8.99 -3.89 -4.46
C MET A 351 9.75 -5.15 -4.01
N LEU A 352 9.65 -6.25 -4.77
CA LEU A 352 10.42 -7.48 -4.48
C LEU A 352 11.92 -7.30 -4.76
N LYS A 353 12.27 -6.60 -5.84
CA LYS A 353 13.67 -6.33 -6.19
C LYS A 353 14.35 -5.40 -5.19
N GLU A 354 13.62 -4.42 -4.65
CA GLU A 354 14.13 -3.49 -3.64
C GLU A 354 14.39 -4.15 -2.28
N THR A 355 13.70 -5.26 -1.97
CA THR A 355 13.75 -5.92 -0.66
C THR A 355 14.67 -7.13 -0.61
N VAL A 356 14.71 -7.93 -1.67
CA VAL A 356 15.47 -9.18 -1.70
C VAL A 356 16.82 -8.92 -2.33
N ARG A 357 17.90 -9.01 -1.53
CA ARG A 357 19.26 -9.07 -2.07
C ARG A 357 19.38 -10.32 -2.96
N PRO A 358 19.98 -10.24 -4.15
CA PRO A 358 20.12 -11.40 -5.02
C PRO A 358 20.87 -12.52 -4.28
N SER A 359 20.18 -13.65 -4.06
CA SER A 359 20.81 -14.85 -3.52
C SER A 359 21.72 -15.45 -4.61
N SER A 360 22.96 -15.75 -4.24
CA SER A 360 23.96 -16.40 -5.06
C SER A 360 23.60 -17.88 -5.34
N GLY A 361 23.12 -18.16 -6.55
CA GLY A 361 23.05 -19.50 -7.13
C GLY A 361 21.83 -20.38 -6.74
N PRO A 362 21.67 -21.53 -7.41
CA PRO A 362 20.58 -22.47 -7.15
C PRO A 362 20.75 -23.11 -5.76
N ASN A 363 19.92 -22.68 -4.80
CA ASN A 363 19.84 -23.33 -3.49
C ASN A 363 19.27 -24.76 -3.65
N GLN A 364 19.82 -25.74 -2.93
CA GLN A 364 19.39 -27.15 -2.97
C GLN A 364 17.88 -27.31 -2.74
N MET A 365 17.27 -26.43 -1.93
CA MET A 365 15.83 -26.38 -1.74
C MET A 365 15.03 -26.00 -3.00
N LYS A 366 15.57 -25.16 -3.89
CA LYS A 366 14.89 -24.83 -5.17
C LYS A 366 14.82 -26.04 -6.08
N LYS A 367 15.92 -26.80 -6.16
CA LYS A 367 16.00 -28.04 -6.96
C LYS A 367 14.96 -29.06 -6.50
N GLN A 368 14.90 -29.32 -5.19
CA GLN A 368 13.98 -30.31 -4.61
C GLN A 368 12.49 -29.95 -4.78
N ASN A 369 12.16 -28.65 -4.90
CA ASN A 369 10.77 -28.17 -4.95
C ASN A 369 10.30 -27.73 -6.34
N VAL A 370 11.09 -27.92 -7.39
CA VAL A 370 10.79 -27.41 -8.75
C VAL A 370 9.48 -27.97 -9.34
N ALA A 371 9.08 -29.18 -8.96
CA ALA A 371 7.80 -29.76 -9.36
C ALA A 371 6.58 -29.01 -8.83
N ALA A 372 6.73 -28.32 -7.69
CA ALA A 372 5.69 -27.58 -7.00
C ALA A 372 5.89 -26.05 -7.11
N SER A 373 6.97 -25.58 -7.74
CA SER A 373 7.28 -24.16 -7.85
C SER A 373 6.49 -23.48 -8.99
N LEU A 374 6.17 -22.21 -8.77
CA LEU A 374 5.77 -21.29 -9.82
C LEU A 374 7.02 -20.71 -10.49
N THR A 375 6.95 -20.47 -11.80
CA THR A 375 8.01 -19.80 -12.54
C THR A 375 8.32 -18.45 -11.89
N GLU A 376 9.60 -18.18 -11.65
CA GLU A 376 10.03 -17.00 -10.92
C GLU A 376 9.73 -15.71 -11.68
N ASP A 377 9.98 -15.77 -12.99
CA ASP A 377 9.57 -14.78 -13.97
C ASP A 377 8.12 -15.01 -14.39
N SER A 378 7.23 -14.13 -13.93
CA SER A 378 5.81 -14.20 -14.22
C SER A 378 5.48 -13.81 -15.67
N CYS A 379 6.42 -13.18 -16.39
CA CYS A 379 6.32 -12.84 -17.81
C CYS A 379 6.82 -13.95 -18.74
N PHE A 380 7.27 -15.10 -18.21
CA PHE A 380 7.79 -16.22 -19.00
C PHE A 380 6.91 -16.58 -20.20
N TRP A 381 5.59 -16.66 -20.01
CA TRP A 381 4.67 -17.02 -21.10
C TRP A 381 4.56 -15.92 -22.16
N ALA A 382 4.80 -14.65 -21.85
CA ALA A 382 4.86 -13.61 -22.87
C ALA A 382 6.07 -13.84 -23.80
N HIS A 383 7.23 -14.22 -23.23
CA HIS A 383 8.40 -14.58 -24.02
C HIS A 383 8.15 -15.80 -24.92
N VAL A 384 7.44 -16.82 -24.42
CA VAL A 384 7.03 -17.99 -25.24
C VAL A 384 6.16 -17.57 -26.42
N GLU A 385 5.18 -16.67 -26.21
CA GLU A 385 4.29 -16.21 -27.26
C GLU A 385 5.02 -15.39 -28.33
N GLU A 386 5.92 -14.49 -27.94
CA GLU A 386 6.78 -13.77 -28.89
C GLU A 386 7.66 -14.74 -29.68
N ALA A 387 8.27 -15.73 -29.02
CA ALA A 387 9.07 -16.74 -29.70
C ALA A 387 8.24 -17.56 -30.72
N LEU A 388 6.99 -17.90 -30.39
CA LEU A 388 6.05 -18.53 -31.35
C LEU A 388 5.71 -17.61 -32.53
N ILE A 389 5.56 -16.31 -32.29
CA ILE A 389 5.34 -15.33 -33.36
C ILE A 389 6.57 -15.28 -34.28
N SER A 390 7.78 -15.25 -33.73
CA SER A 390 9.04 -15.28 -34.49
C SER A 390 9.19 -16.58 -35.29
N CYS A 391 8.80 -17.75 -34.75
CA CYS A 391 8.74 -19.01 -35.50
C CYS A 391 7.78 -18.94 -36.71
N LYS A 392 6.59 -18.38 -36.53
CA LYS A 392 5.61 -18.19 -37.61
C LYS A 392 6.13 -17.23 -38.68
N LEU A 393 6.80 -16.15 -38.29
CA LEU A 393 7.40 -15.19 -39.21
C LEU A 393 8.43 -15.86 -40.12
N LEU A 394 9.31 -16.69 -39.55
CA LEU A 394 10.33 -17.44 -40.29
C LEU A 394 9.74 -18.46 -41.26
N SER A 395 8.63 -19.09 -40.87
CA SER A 395 7.92 -20.07 -41.69
C SER A 395 7.06 -19.43 -42.78
N SER A 396 6.76 -18.14 -42.67
CA SER A 396 5.91 -17.44 -43.63
C SER A 396 6.68 -17.01 -44.89
N GLY A 397 6.08 -17.24 -46.06
CA GLY A 397 6.68 -16.92 -47.36
C GLY A 397 6.75 -15.42 -47.69
N GLY A 398 6.08 -14.57 -46.91
CA GLY A 398 5.93 -13.13 -47.19
C GLY A 398 6.84 -12.18 -46.40
N SER A 399 7.68 -12.67 -45.47
CA SER A 399 8.54 -11.81 -44.64
C SER A 399 9.84 -11.40 -45.34
N SER A 400 10.29 -10.17 -45.11
CA SER A 400 11.56 -9.65 -45.64
C SER A 400 12.77 -10.36 -45.03
N VAL A 401 13.94 -10.23 -45.66
CA VAL A 401 15.19 -10.83 -45.17
C VAL A 401 15.56 -10.28 -43.79
N GLU A 402 15.41 -8.96 -43.60
CA GLU A 402 15.71 -8.27 -42.35
C GLU A 402 14.79 -8.73 -41.21
N GLN A 403 13.50 -8.93 -41.51
CA GLN A 403 12.53 -9.45 -40.55
C GLN A 403 12.88 -10.88 -40.12
N LYS A 404 13.32 -11.72 -41.06
CA LYS A 404 13.75 -13.09 -40.77
C LYS A 404 15.04 -13.12 -39.95
N ASP A 405 15.98 -12.23 -40.22
CA ASP A 405 17.22 -12.15 -39.44
C ASP A 405 16.98 -11.64 -38.01
N SER A 406 16.05 -10.68 -37.81
CA SER A 406 15.62 -10.26 -36.47
C SER A 406 14.98 -11.41 -35.69
N ALA A 407 14.00 -12.10 -36.29
CA ALA A 407 13.31 -13.22 -35.66
C ALA A 407 14.26 -14.36 -35.27
N LYS A 408 15.30 -14.63 -36.08
CA LYS A 408 16.33 -15.62 -35.71
C LYS A 408 17.12 -15.19 -34.47
N LYS A 409 17.51 -13.92 -34.37
CA LYS A 409 18.23 -13.40 -33.19
C LYS A 409 17.37 -13.50 -31.94
N GLU A 410 16.12 -13.08 -32.01
CA GLU A 410 15.16 -13.17 -30.90
C GLU A 410 14.98 -14.61 -30.40
N LEU A 411 14.93 -15.59 -31.31
CA LEU A 411 14.82 -17.00 -30.95
C LEU A 411 16.07 -17.54 -30.22
N ILE A 412 17.26 -17.12 -30.65
CA ILE A 412 18.53 -17.49 -29.99
C ILE A 412 18.61 -16.85 -28.60
N GLU A 413 18.18 -15.60 -28.46
CA GLU A 413 18.09 -14.92 -27.16
C GLU A 413 17.09 -15.60 -26.23
N PHE A 414 15.92 -15.98 -26.74
CA PHE A 414 14.91 -16.71 -26.00
C PHE A 414 15.42 -18.08 -25.54
N GLU A 415 16.12 -18.81 -26.40
CA GLU A 415 16.77 -20.07 -26.04
C GLU A 415 17.76 -19.90 -24.88
N LYS A 416 18.63 -18.89 -24.94
CA LYS A 416 19.57 -18.58 -23.86
C LYS A 416 18.85 -18.25 -22.55
N TYR A 417 17.80 -17.44 -22.63
CA TYR A 417 16.95 -17.08 -21.49
C TYR A 417 16.32 -18.32 -20.83
N VAL A 418 15.76 -19.24 -21.62
CA VAL A 418 15.17 -20.48 -21.09
C VAL A 418 16.24 -21.36 -20.43
N PHE A 419 17.40 -21.49 -21.05
CA PHE A 419 18.52 -22.25 -20.47
C PHE A 419 18.96 -21.70 -19.12
N ASP A 420 19.10 -20.38 -18.99
CA ASP A 420 19.48 -19.71 -17.75
C ASP A 420 18.44 -19.90 -16.64
N LEU A 421 17.14 -19.85 -16.98
CA LEU A 421 16.06 -20.16 -16.04
C LEU A 421 16.12 -21.63 -15.58
N MET A 422 16.34 -22.55 -16.51
CA MET A 422 16.45 -23.97 -16.20
C MET A 422 17.64 -24.25 -15.28
N LYS A 423 18.82 -23.70 -15.58
CA LYS A 423 20.04 -23.85 -14.77
C LYS A 423 19.84 -23.40 -13.31
N ASN A 424 19.03 -22.35 -13.12
CA ASN A 424 18.71 -21.80 -11.81
C ASN A 424 17.49 -22.45 -11.13
N TYR A 425 16.87 -23.46 -11.76
CA TYR A 425 15.62 -24.07 -11.30
C TYR A 425 14.51 -23.04 -11.04
N ALA A 426 14.49 -21.98 -11.87
CA ALA A 426 13.62 -20.82 -11.73
C ALA A 426 12.37 -20.91 -12.63
N VAL A 427 12.22 -21.98 -13.41
CA VAL A 427 11.05 -22.22 -14.26
C VAL A 427 10.32 -23.51 -13.85
N SER A 428 8.99 -23.47 -13.91
CA SER A 428 8.16 -24.61 -13.52
C SER A 428 8.33 -25.78 -14.50
N SER A 429 8.38 -27.01 -13.99
CA SER A 429 8.42 -28.22 -14.82
C SER A 429 7.20 -28.40 -15.76
N GLU A 430 6.11 -27.66 -15.54
CA GLU A 430 4.91 -27.72 -16.38
C GLU A 430 5.14 -27.22 -17.82
N ILE A 431 6.22 -26.48 -18.07
CA ILE A 431 6.55 -26.08 -19.45
C ILE A 431 6.82 -27.29 -20.34
N PHE A 432 7.23 -28.45 -19.78
CA PHE A 432 7.51 -29.68 -20.53
C PHE A 432 6.28 -30.58 -20.73
N LEU A 433 5.08 -30.11 -20.36
CA LEU A 433 3.87 -30.88 -20.64
C LEU A 433 3.64 -30.98 -22.16
N PRO A 434 3.23 -32.14 -22.70
CA PRO A 434 3.17 -32.36 -24.15
C PRO A 434 2.31 -31.37 -24.94
N GLN A 435 1.25 -30.84 -24.33
CA GLN A 435 0.34 -29.87 -24.98
C GLN A 435 0.66 -28.42 -24.60
N SER A 436 1.80 -28.15 -23.97
CA SER A 436 2.18 -26.79 -23.59
C SER A 436 2.57 -25.96 -24.81
N SER A 437 2.32 -24.66 -24.76
CA SER A 437 2.78 -23.74 -25.82
C SER A 437 4.32 -23.69 -25.92
N PHE A 438 5.04 -23.97 -24.83
CA PHE A 438 6.49 -24.10 -24.86
C PHE A 438 6.95 -25.34 -25.65
N MET A 439 6.30 -26.49 -25.47
CA MET A 439 6.61 -27.69 -26.24
C MET A 439 6.21 -27.55 -27.71
N LYS A 440 5.15 -26.78 -27.99
CA LYS A 440 4.82 -26.37 -29.35
C LYS A 440 5.92 -25.51 -29.97
N TRP A 441 6.40 -24.48 -29.26
CA TRP A 441 7.53 -23.68 -29.69
C TRP A 441 8.76 -24.54 -29.98
N TRP A 442 9.10 -25.46 -29.07
CA TRP A 442 10.24 -26.35 -29.25
C TRP A 442 10.13 -27.20 -30.53
N GLY A 443 8.92 -27.71 -30.83
CA GLY A 443 8.65 -28.45 -32.06
C GLY A 443 8.86 -27.60 -33.32
N GLU A 444 8.30 -26.37 -33.35
CA GLU A 444 8.46 -25.43 -34.47
C GLU A 444 9.91 -24.97 -34.63
N TYR A 445 10.57 -24.62 -33.52
CA TYR A 445 11.96 -24.18 -33.51
C TYR A 445 12.91 -25.24 -34.05
N ARG A 446 12.73 -26.51 -33.63
CA ARG A 446 13.52 -27.64 -34.13
C ARG A 446 13.39 -27.84 -35.64
N GLN A 447 12.19 -27.61 -36.20
CA GLN A 447 11.97 -27.69 -37.64
C GLN A 447 12.69 -26.58 -38.40
N ILE A 448 12.72 -25.37 -37.83
CA ILE A 448 13.37 -24.19 -38.43
C ILE A 448 14.90 -24.32 -38.41
N THR A 449 15.48 -24.74 -37.28
CA THR A 449 16.94 -24.82 -37.13
C THR A 449 17.55 -26.06 -37.80
N GLY A 450 16.74 -27.09 -38.06
CA GLY A 450 17.18 -28.35 -38.63
C GLY A 450 17.91 -29.26 -37.63
N ALA A 451 18.14 -30.51 -38.04
CA ALA A 451 18.68 -31.57 -37.16
C ALA A 451 20.15 -31.35 -36.76
N SER A 452 20.92 -30.59 -37.55
CA SER A 452 22.33 -30.28 -37.31
C SER A 452 22.55 -29.18 -36.27
N TYR A 453 21.52 -28.39 -35.94
CA TYR A 453 21.64 -27.37 -34.91
C TYR A 453 21.77 -28.03 -33.52
N SER A 454 22.77 -27.56 -32.77
CA SER A 454 23.06 -28.02 -31.43
C SER A 454 23.47 -26.85 -30.55
N SER A 455 22.97 -26.88 -29.33
CA SER A 455 23.15 -25.88 -28.29
C SER A 455 22.92 -26.59 -26.94
N SER A 456 23.28 -25.92 -25.85
CA SER A 456 23.09 -26.49 -24.51
C SER A 456 21.61 -26.81 -24.23
N LEU A 457 20.68 -25.94 -24.64
CA LEU A 457 19.25 -26.19 -24.45
C LEU A 457 18.73 -27.27 -25.40
N THR A 458 19.02 -27.20 -26.70
CA THR A 458 18.52 -28.17 -27.68
C THR A 458 18.99 -29.60 -27.36
N ASN A 459 20.22 -29.77 -26.89
CA ASN A 459 20.75 -31.08 -26.50
C ASN A 459 20.01 -31.63 -25.26
N LEU A 460 19.69 -30.76 -24.29
CA LEU A 460 18.86 -31.14 -23.15
C LEU A 460 17.45 -31.52 -23.58
N LEU A 461 16.83 -30.72 -24.45
CA LEU A 461 15.45 -30.91 -24.89
C LEU A 461 15.27 -32.04 -25.93
N LYS A 462 16.35 -32.62 -26.48
CA LYS A 462 16.29 -33.79 -27.36
C LYS A 462 16.09 -35.11 -26.59
N ASN A 463 16.45 -35.15 -25.30
CA ASN A 463 16.34 -36.34 -24.47
C ASN A 463 15.16 -36.19 -23.49
N ASP A 464 14.06 -36.88 -23.75
CA ASP A 464 12.83 -36.79 -22.96
C ASP A 464 13.01 -37.18 -21.48
N ASN A 465 14.02 -38.01 -21.17
CA ASN A 465 14.36 -38.36 -19.78
C ASN A 465 14.79 -37.13 -18.97
N ASN A 466 15.34 -36.10 -19.64
CA ASN A 466 15.74 -34.87 -18.99
C ASN A 466 14.56 -34.07 -18.44
N TYR A 467 13.35 -34.22 -19.02
CA TYR A 467 12.16 -33.53 -18.51
C TYR A 467 11.76 -34.07 -17.13
N VAL A 468 11.83 -35.40 -16.96
CA VAL A 468 11.56 -36.08 -15.70
C VAL A 468 12.67 -35.79 -14.68
N ALA A 469 13.93 -35.86 -15.11
CA ALA A 469 15.07 -35.52 -14.26
C ALA A 469 15.00 -34.05 -13.78
N TYR A 470 14.57 -33.12 -14.64
CA TYR A 470 14.35 -31.73 -14.25
C TYR A 470 13.26 -31.61 -13.21
N ALA A 471 12.10 -32.23 -13.44
CA ALA A 471 10.98 -32.20 -12.50
C ALA A 471 11.35 -32.77 -11.11
N ASN A 472 12.24 -33.76 -11.07
CA ASN A 472 12.73 -34.37 -9.84
C ASN A 472 13.90 -33.62 -9.18
N GLY A 473 14.38 -32.52 -9.79
CA GLY A 473 15.52 -31.77 -9.27
C GLY A 473 16.88 -32.44 -9.46
N SER A 474 16.96 -33.51 -10.26
CA SER A 474 18.15 -34.34 -10.47
C SER A 474 18.84 -34.09 -11.81
N LEU A 475 18.37 -33.12 -12.62
CA LEU A 475 19.00 -32.81 -13.90
C LEU A 475 20.34 -32.11 -13.67
N GLU A 476 21.38 -32.70 -14.22
CA GLU A 476 22.71 -32.09 -14.27
C GLU A 476 22.84 -31.23 -15.52
N PHE A 477 23.31 -30.00 -15.33
CA PHE A 477 23.59 -29.08 -16.42
C PHE A 477 25.08 -29.16 -16.74
N PRO A 478 25.48 -29.30 -18.01
CA PRO A 478 26.88 -29.36 -18.37
C PRO A 478 27.62 -28.11 -17.86
N LEU A 479 28.72 -28.35 -17.13
CA LEU A 479 29.62 -27.31 -16.67
C LEU A 479 30.43 -26.80 -17.88
N ASN A 480 29.94 -25.72 -18.48
CA ASN A 480 30.62 -24.88 -19.48
C ASN A 480 30.79 -25.48 -20.90
N PHE A 481 30.16 -24.82 -21.88
CA PHE A 481 30.92 -24.33 -23.03
C PHE A 481 30.95 -22.82 -22.88
N VAL A 482 32.15 -22.28 -22.65
CA VAL A 482 32.43 -20.83 -22.70
C VAL A 482 32.29 -20.35 -24.14
#